data_AF-A0A1Y0D115-F1
#
_entry.id   AF-A0A1Y0D115-F1
#
_cell.length_a   1.000
_cell.length_b   1.000
_cell.length_c   1.000
_cell.angle_alpha   90.00
_cell.angle_beta   90.00
_cell.angle_gamma   90.00
#
_symmetry.space_group_name_H-M   'P 1'
#
loop_
_entity.id
_entity.type
_entity.pdbx_description
1 polymer ?
#
loop_
_entity_poly.entity_id
_entity_poly.type
_entity_poly.pdbx_seq_one_letter_code
_entity_poly.pdbx_strand_id
1 'polypeptide(L)'
;MSLLTNSFARTCSILCLAIAGLAACSVLPKAEPVAYYRLPSSTLTPAPASLGIAQTVRIKLPDSSGLLNSNRMLVIPSGNELSAYHGARWATRLPILFRDSLLDVWLQSGRFQFVINDSQALAADRELGGRLNAFHSEYINGQLSVVIEFDAQWVAPQQRRLLASQRFRVTEPTASKELSAVVDAFGIAQARLSQQLLQWALASP
;
A
#
# COMPACT_ATOMS: atom_id res chain seq x y z
N MET A 1 -63.11 37.69 -27.91
CA MET A 1 -63.19 36.38 -27.21
C MET A 1 -62.14 35.42 -27.79
N SER A 2 -60.86 35.82 -27.79
CA SER A 2 -59.79 35.15 -28.56
C SER A 2 -58.39 35.28 -27.91
N LEU A 3 -58.27 35.91 -26.74
CA LEU A 3 -57.00 36.08 -26.02
C LEU A 3 -56.76 35.03 -24.92
N LEU A 4 -57.78 34.26 -24.52
CA LEU A 4 -57.67 33.26 -23.45
C LEU A 4 -57.17 31.90 -23.94
N THR A 5 -57.34 31.58 -25.23
CA THR A 5 -57.01 30.27 -25.81
C THR A 5 -55.50 30.06 -26.02
N ASN A 6 -54.74 31.14 -26.26
CA ASN A 6 -53.28 31.07 -26.48
C ASN A 6 -52.45 30.92 -25.20
N SER A 7 -53.00 31.32 -24.05
CA SER A 7 -52.31 31.18 -22.75
C SER A 7 -52.28 29.71 -22.30
N PHE A 8 -53.35 28.96 -22.56
CA PHE A 8 -53.47 27.55 -22.17
C PHE A 8 -52.48 26.65 -22.93
N ALA A 9 -52.33 26.86 -24.25
CA ALA A 9 -51.39 26.09 -25.08
C ALA A 9 -49.92 26.37 -24.75
N ARG A 10 -49.56 27.63 -24.44
CA ARG A 10 -48.20 28.01 -24.04
C ARG A 10 -47.82 27.45 -22.67
N THR A 11 -48.76 27.44 -21.73
CA THR A 11 -48.53 26.92 -20.37
C THR A 11 -48.35 25.40 -20.39
N CYS A 12 -49.09 24.69 -21.25
CA CYS A 12 -48.94 23.24 -21.44
C CYS A 12 -47.58 22.87 -22.05
N SER A 13 -47.08 23.65 -23.02
CA SER A 13 -45.80 23.39 -23.67
C SER A 13 -44.58 23.64 -22.76
N ILE A 14 -44.67 24.61 -21.83
CA ILE A 14 -43.62 24.87 -20.83
C ILE A 14 -43.60 23.78 -19.75
N LEU A 15 -44.77 23.26 -19.37
CA LEU A 15 -44.90 22.19 -18.38
C LEU A 15 -44.33 20.86 -18.89
N CYS A 16 -44.56 20.50 -20.16
CA CYS A 16 -44.00 19.27 -20.73
C CYS A 16 -42.46 19.30 -20.86
N LEU A 17 -41.87 20.47 -21.15
CA LEU A 17 -40.42 20.62 -21.25
C LEU A 17 -39.74 20.57 -19.86
N ALA A 18 -40.41 21.08 -18.82
CA ALA A 18 -39.93 20.98 -17.45
C ALA A 18 -39.93 19.52 -16.94
N ILE A 19 -40.95 18.72 -17.26
CA ILE A 19 -41.05 17.31 -16.85
C ILE A 19 -40.00 16.43 -17.56
N ALA A 20 -39.69 16.71 -18.84
CA ALA A 20 -38.65 15.98 -19.58
C ALA A 20 -37.22 16.21 -19.03
N GLY A 21 -36.96 17.36 -18.39
CA GLY A 21 -35.66 17.67 -17.78
C GLY A 21 -35.38 16.88 -16.49
N LEU A 22 -36.41 16.44 -15.75
CA LEU A 22 -36.24 15.68 -14.50
C LEU A 22 -35.91 14.20 -14.72
N ALA A 23 -36.27 13.65 -15.88
CA ALA A 23 -35.95 12.25 -16.22
C ALA A 23 -34.46 12.04 -16.55
N ALA A 24 -33.72 13.11 -16.87
CA ALA A 24 -32.31 13.04 -17.24
C ALA A 24 -31.35 12.85 -16.04
N CYS A 25 -31.81 13.05 -14.80
CA CYS A 25 -30.97 12.92 -13.61
C CYS A 25 -31.00 11.53 -12.96
N SER A 26 -31.76 10.56 -13.49
CA SER A 26 -31.98 9.26 -12.83
C SER A 26 -31.03 8.13 -13.25
N VAL A 27 -30.09 8.37 -14.15
CA VAL A 27 -29.07 7.37 -14.54
C VAL A 27 -27.76 7.69 -13.82
N LEU A 28 -27.78 7.60 -12.49
CA LEU A 28 -26.56 7.57 -11.71
C LEU A 28 -26.13 6.10 -11.60
N PRO A 29 -24.99 5.68 -12.18
CA PRO A 29 -24.50 4.31 -12.04
C PRO A 29 -24.35 3.98 -10.55
N LYS A 30 -24.83 2.80 -10.15
CA LYS A 30 -24.67 2.32 -8.77
C LYS A 30 -23.17 2.21 -8.47
N ALA A 31 -22.71 2.91 -7.43
CA ALA A 31 -21.33 2.80 -6.99
C ALA A 31 -21.03 1.35 -6.59
N GLU A 32 -20.04 0.75 -7.25
CA GLU A 32 -19.63 -0.61 -6.91
C GLU A 32 -18.94 -0.62 -5.53
N PRO A 33 -19.24 -1.62 -4.68
CA PRO A 33 -18.60 -1.73 -3.38
C PRO A 33 -17.08 -1.89 -3.50
N VAL A 34 -16.33 -1.11 -2.73
CA VAL A 34 -14.86 -1.23 -2.63
C VAL A 34 -14.51 -1.85 -1.27
N ALA A 35 -13.83 -3.00 -1.31
CA ALA A 35 -13.27 -3.66 -0.15
C ALA A 35 -11.88 -3.09 0.18
N TYR A 36 -11.62 -2.88 1.48
CA TYR A 36 -10.36 -2.38 1.99
C TYR A 36 -9.63 -3.47 2.77
N TYR A 37 -8.38 -3.74 2.38
CA TYR A 37 -7.53 -4.77 2.95
C TYR A 37 -6.40 -4.16 3.76
N ARG A 38 -5.99 -4.87 4.82
CA ARG A 38 -4.75 -4.61 5.56
C ARG A 38 -3.81 -5.76 5.30
N LEU A 39 -2.51 -5.55 5.52
CA LEU A 39 -1.61 -6.69 5.62
C LEU A 39 -1.98 -7.51 6.86
N PRO A 40 -1.97 -8.84 6.76
CA PRO A 40 -2.02 -9.70 7.94
C PRO A 40 -0.91 -9.33 8.90
N SER A 41 -1.22 -9.21 10.20
CA SER A 41 -0.21 -8.96 11.21
C SER A 41 0.78 -10.13 11.24
N SER A 42 2.07 -9.84 11.05
CA SER A 42 3.09 -10.85 11.26
C SER A 42 3.20 -11.13 12.75
N THR A 43 2.78 -12.31 13.21
CA THR A 43 3.05 -12.75 14.59
C THR A 43 4.46 -13.30 14.64
N LEU A 44 5.42 -12.50 15.08
CA LEU A 44 6.73 -13.03 15.46
C LEU A 44 6.68 -13.47 16.91
N THR A 45 7.28 -14.62 17.23
CA THR A 45 7.56 -14.98 18.62
C THR A 45 8.45 -13.88 19.20
N PRO A 46 8.01 -13.15 20.24
CA PRO A 46 8.85 -12.14 20.85
C PRO A 46 10.17 -12.78 21.27
N ALA A 47 11.30 -12.17 20.92
CA ALA A 47 12.57 -12.60 21.48
C ALA A 47 12.47 -12.50 23.02
N PRO A 48 13.10 -13.44 23.78
CA PRO A 48 13.27 -13.22 25.21
C PRO A 48 13.91 -11.83 25.40
N ALA A 49 13.55 -11.14 26.47
CA ALA A 49 13.99 -9.76 26.74
C ALA A 49 15.53 -9.66 26.93
N SER A 50 16.28 -9.83 25.85
CA SER A 50 17.62 -9.30 25.71
C SER A 50 17.47 -7.81 25.48
N LEU A 51 18.23 -7.00 26.20
CA LEU A 51 18.40 -5.60 25.82
C LEU A 51 18.93 -5.60 24.38
N GLY A 52 18.06 -5.21 23.43
CA GLY A 52 18.46 -4.93 22.06
C GLY A 52 19.66 -3.97 22.06
N ILE A 53 20.38 -3.89 20.95
CA ILE A 53 21.52 -2.97 20.88
C ILE A 53 21.04 -1.55 21.21
N ALA A 54 21.84 -0.82 22.00
CA ALA A 54 21.54 0.52 22.51
C ALA A 54 21.59 1.56 21.37
N GLN A 55 20.68 1.42 20.42
CA GLN A 55 20.52 2.25 19.24
C GLN A 55 19.03 2.48 19.00
N THR A 56 18.72 3.72 18.60
CA THR A 56 17.42 4.11 18.06
C THR A 56 17.47 4.05 16.54
N VAL A 57 16.57 3.28 15.95
CA VAL A 57 16.42 3.18 14.49
C VAL A 57 15.16 3.89 14.04
N ARG A 58 15.28 4.73 13.01
CA ARG A 58 14.12 5.29 12.30
C ARG A 58 13.87 4.53 11.00
N ILE A 59 12.65 4.06 10.81
CA ILE A 59 12.18 3.56 9.52
C ILE A 59 11.47 4.71 8.79
N LYS A 60 12.03 5.14 7.66
CA LYS A 60 11.49 6.23 6.85
C LYS A 60 10.38 5.71 5.93
N LEU A 61 9.48 6.61 5.56
CA LEU A 61 8.58 6.36 4.44
C LEU A 61 9.42 6.11 3.17
N PRO A 62 9.22 4.99 2.47
CA PRO A 62 10.01 4.69 1.28
C PRO A 62 9.62 5.60 0.12
N ASP A 63 10.60 5.95 -0.71
CA ASP A 63 10.36 6.59 -1.99
C ASP A 63 9.52 5.65 -2.87
N SER A 64 8.50 6.20 -3.52
CA SER A 64 7.64 5.48 -4.47
C SER A 64 7.03 6.47 -5.46
N SER A 65 6.69 5.98 -6.65
CA SER A 65 6.09 6.81 -7.70
C SER A 65 4.94 6.09 -8.40
N GLY A 66 4.15 6.84 -9.16
CA GLY A 66 3.03 6.31 -9.94
C GLY A 66 2.05 5.48 -9.11
N LEU A 67 1.69 4.29 -9.59
CA LEU A 67 0.72 3.40 -8.95
C LEU A 67 1.18 2.88 -7.58
N LEU A 68 2.49 2.81 -7.32
CA LEU A 68 3.03 2.42 -6.03
C LEU A 68 2.86 3.50 -4.95
N ASN A 69 2.57 4.75 -5.33
CA ASN A 69 2.17 5.81 -4.40
C ASN A 69 0.63 5.96 -4.34
N SER A 70 -0.08 4.83 -4.34
CA SER A 70 -1.54 4.77 -4.22
C SER A 70 -1.96 3.72 -3.17
N ASN A 71 -3.26 3.56 -2.96
CA ASN A 71 -3.83 2.47 -2.16
C ASN A 71 -4.41 1.35 -3.04
N ARG A 72 -4.05 1.28 -4.33
CA ARG A 72 -4.54 0.22 -5.21
C ARG A 72 -3.77 -1.07 -4.96
N MET A 73 -4.49 -2.20 -4.97
CA MET A 73 -3.85 -3.51 -5.03
C MET A 73 -3.44 -3.77 -6.47
N LEU A 74 -2.14 -3.92 -6.71
CA LEU A 74 -1.58 -3.98 -8.06
C LEU A 74 -1.38 -5.43 -8.51
N VAL A 75 -1.55 -5.66 -9.81
CA VAL A 75 -1.37 -6.94 -10.48
C VAL A 75 -0.75 -6.74 -11.86
N ILE A 76 0.16 -7.63 -12.24
CA ILE A 76 0.66 -7.78 -13.60
C ILE A 76 0.03 -9.07 -14.18
N PRO A 77 -1.10 -8.95 -14.93
CA PRO A 77 -1.78 -10.12 -15.45
C PRO A 77 -1.00 -10.79 -16.58
N SER A 78 -0.28 -10.01 -17.39
CA SER A 78 0.56 -10.53 -18.47
C SER A 78 1.59 -9.50 -18.93
N GLY A 79 2.76 -9.97 -19.36
CA GLY A 79 3.82 -9.12 -19.90
C GLY A 79 4.23 -8.00 -18.94
N ASN A 80 4.14 -6.76 -19.41
CA ASN A 80 4.53 -5.55 -18.67
C ASN A 80 3.33 -4.66 -18.30
N GLU A 81 2.10 -5.20 -18.34
CA GLU A 81 0.91 -4.43 -18.00
C GLU A 81 0.77 -4.34 -16.47
N LEU A 82 1.02 -3.18 -15.88
CA LEU A 82 0.73 -2.94 -14.47
C LEU A 82 -0.70 -2.43 -14.30
N SER A 83 -1.55 -3.28 -13.76
CA SER A 83 -2.99 -3.03 -13.55
C SER A 83 -3.34 -3.06 -12.07
N ALA A 84 -4.60 -2.77 -11.72
CA ALA A 84 -5.10 -2.80 -10.36
C ALA A 84 -6.33 -3.69 -10.25
N TYR A 85 -6.44 -4.44 -9.15
CA TYR A 85 -7.65 -5.22 -8.86
C TYR A 85 -8.88 -4.31 -8.80
N HIS A 86 -9.97 -4.80 -9.38
CA HIS A 86 -11.26 -4.14 -9.32
C HIS A 86 -11.89 -4.34 -7.94
N GLY A 87 -12.58 -3.33 -7.42
CA GLY A 87 -13.27 -3.40 -6.12
C GLY A 87 -12.36 -3.63 -4.90
N ALA A 88 -11.03 -3.62 -5.05
CA ALA A 88 -10.10 -3.93 -3.97
C ALA A 88 -9.02 -2.86 -3.79
N ARG A 89 -8.84 -2.43 -2.54
CA ARG A 89 -7.86 -1.41 -2.15
C ARG A 89 -7.16 -1.82 -0.86
N TRP A 90 -5.95 -1.35 -0.69
CA TRP A 90 -5.32 -1.27 0.62
C TRP A 90 -6.01 -0.21 1.48
N ALA A 91 -6.06 -0.44 2.79
CA ALA A 91 -6.68 0.48 3.74
C ALA A 91 -5.92 1.81 3.87
N THR A 92 -4.66 1.85 3.46
CA THR A 92 -3.82 3.06 3.40
C THR A 92 -2.96 3.02 2.14
N ARG A 93 -2.22 4.11 1.87
CA ARG A 93 -1.26 4.16 0.75
C ARG A 93 -0.14 3.15 0.97
N LEU A 94 0.29 2.51 -0.12
CA LEU A 94 1.33 1.47 -0.12
C LEU A 94 2.61 1.84 0.63
N PRO A 95 3.19 3.06 0.50
CA PRO A 95 4.41 3.40 1.23
C PRO A 95 4.22 3.40 2.75
N ILE A 96 3.04 3.83 3.22
CA ILE A 96 2.68 3.84 4.64
C ILE A 96 2.47 2.39 5.11
N LEU A 97 1.69 1.61 4.36
CA LEU A 97 1.42 0.20 4.65
C LEU A 97 2.72 -0.62 4.75
N PHE A 98 3.66 -0.40 3.82
CA PHE A 98 4.97 -1.04 3.82
C PHE A 98 5.81 -0.64 5.05
N ARG A 99 5.96 0.67 5.29
CA ARG A 99 6.75 1.20 6.42
C ARG A 99 6.22 0.69 7.76
N ASP A 100 4.91 0.74 7.96
CA ASP A 100 4.30 0.37 9.24
C ASP A 100 4.44 -1.14 9.49
N SER A 101 4.33 -1.97 8.44
CA SER A 101 4.59 -3.41 8.57
C SER A 101 6.06 -3.73 8.89
N LEU A 102 7.03 -2.99 8.34
CA LEU A 102 8.43 -3.11 8.75
C LEU A 102 8.60 -2.75 10.23
N LEU A 103 7.99 -1.63 10.66
CA LEU A 103 8.07 -1.13 12.02
C LEU A 103 7.51 -2.12 13.03
N ASP A 104 6.35 -2.72 12.75
CA ASP A 104 5.74 -3.72 13.62
C ASP A 104 6.66 -4.93 13.80
N VAL A 105 7.26 -5.45 12.73
CA VAL A 105 8.20 -6.58 12.79
C VAL A 105 9.46 -6.22 13.58
N TRP A 106 10.02 -5.04 13.37
CA TRP A 106 11.25 -4.61 14.02
C TRP A 106 11.02 -4.32 15.52
N LEU A 107 9.89 -3.73 15.88
CA LEU A 107 9.47 -3.54 17.28
C LEU A 107 9.30 -4.89 17.99
N GLN A 108 8.56 -5.83 17.38
CA GLN A 108 8.33 -7.16 17.95
C GLN A 108 9.64 -7.97 18.09
N SER A 109 10.63 -7.71 17.24
CA SER A 109 11.91 -8.41 17.29
C SER A 109 12.74 -8.11 18.54
N GLY A 110 12.53 -6.93 19.18
CA GLY A 110 13.31 -6.49 20.33
C GLY A 110 14.82 -6.31 20.09
N ARG A 111 15.28 -6.27 18.83
CA ARG A 111 16.72 -6.26 18.50
C ARG A 111 17.38 -4.89 18.63
N PHE A 112 16.61 -3.82 18.59
CA PHE A 112 17.04 -2.44 18.83
C PHE A 112 16.33 -1.89 20.07
N GLN A 113 16.98 -1.01 20.82
CA GLN A 113 16.39 -0.38 22.00
C GLN A 113 15.11 0.39 21.66
N PHE A 114 15.14 1.14 20.56
CA PHE A 114 13.98 1.87 20.06
C PHE A 114 13.88 1.76 18.54
N VAL A 115 12.66 1.56 18.05
CA VAL A 115 12.31 1.65 16.64
C VAL A 115 11.21 2.67 16.50
N ILE A 116 11.44 3.68 15.67
CA ILE A 116 10.54 4.81 15.46
C ILE A 116 10.25 4.99 13.97
N ASN A 117 9.20 5.74 13.65
CA ASN A 117 8.94 6.20 12.30
C ASN A 117 9.38 7.67 12.11
N ASP A 118 9.22 8.16 10.89
CA ASP A 118 9.52 9.53 10.48
C ASP A 118 8.43 10.56 10.80
N SER A 119 7.31 10.17 11.44
CA SER A 119 6.32 11.14 11.93
C SER A 119 6.70 11.81 13.24
N GLN A 120 7.69 11.27 13.95
CA GLN A 120 8.18 11.79 15.22
C GLN A 120 9.47 12.58 15.01
N ALA A 121 9.53 13.79 15.57
CA ALA A 121 10.74 14.64 15.55
C ALA A 121 11.77 14.23 16.63
N LEU A 122 12.05 12.93 16.74
CA LEU A 122 13.06 12.39 17.64
C LEU A 122 14.40 12.22 16.92
N ALA A 123 15.51 12.15 17.63
CA ALA A 123 16.80 11.75 17.05
C ALA A 123 16.85 10.23 16.81
N ALA A 124 17.66 9.78 15.84
CA ALA A 124 17.95 8.37 15.64
C ALA A 124 19.44 8.17 15.36
N ASP A 125 19.98 7.04 15.80
CA ASP A 125 21.37 6.64 15.56
C ASP A 125 21.54 6.05 14.16
N ARG A 126 20.48 5.44 13.63
CA ARG A 126 20.41 4.85 12.29
C ARG A 126 19.06 5.12 11.62
N GLU A 127 19.08 5.17 10.30
CA GLU A 127 17.89 5.30 9.46
C GLU A 127 17.85 4.18 8.41
N LEU A 128 16.71 3.49 8.32
CA LEU A 128 16.35 2.67 7.17
C LEU A 128 15.48 3.52 6.23
N GLY A 129 16.03 3.84 5.06
CA GLY A 129 15.29 4.44 3.95
C GLY A 129 15.42 3.57 2.70
N GLY A 130 14.90 4.06 1.58
CA GLY A 130 15.01 3.36 0.31
C GLY A 130 13.87 3.63 -0.66
N ARG A 131 13.83 2.86 -1.73
CA ARG A 131 12.79 2.94 -2.77
C ARG A 131 12.03 1.64 -2.91
N LEU A 132 10.69 1.73 -2.90
CA LEU A 132 9.81 0.60 -3.20
C LEU A 132 9.62 0.51 -4.71
N ASN A 133 10.19 -0.53 -5.33
CA ASN A 133 10.16 -0.73 -6.78
C ASN A 133 9.06 -1.70 -7.23
N ALA A 134 8.66 -2.64 -6.37
CA ALA A 134 7.60 -3.58 -6.66
C ALA A 134 6.77 -3.87 -5.41
N PHE A 135 5.45 -3.93 -5.59
CA PHE A 135 4.48 -4.37 -4.60
C PHE A 135 3.20 -4.76 -5.35
N HIS A 136 3.22 -5.94 -5.96
CA HIS A 136 2.17 -6.41 -6.86
C HIS A 136 2.09 -7.93 -6.85
N SER A 137 1.01 -8.48 -7.39
CA SER A 137 0.95 -9.89 -7.80
C SER A 137 1.27 -10.01 -9.29
N GLU A 138 1.87 -11.10 -9.73
CA GLU A 138 2.15 -11.40 -11.13
C GLU A 138 2.06 -12.90 -11.41
N TYR A 139 1.79 -13.29 -12.65
CA TYR A 139 1.86 -14.70 -13.06
C TYR A 139 3.28 -15.06 -13.48
N ILE A 140 3.96 -15.88 -12.68
CA ILE A 140 5.32 -16.40 -12.95
C ILE A 140 5.18 -17.87 -13.31
N ASN A 141 5.56 -18.25 -14.55
CA ASN A 141 5.42 -19.62 -15.04
C ASN A 141 4.00 -20.21 -14.85
N GLY A 142 2.97 -19.37 -15.01
CA GLY A 142 1.57 -19.76 -14.82
C GLY A 142 1.07 -19.74 -13.37
N GLN A 143 1.96 -19.57 -12.38
CA GLN A 143 1.61 -19.47 -10.96
C GLN A 143 1.45 -18.01 -10.54
N LEU A 144 0.30 -17.66 -9.95
CA LEU A 144 0.11 -16.34 -9.36
C LEU A 144 1.01 -16.20 -8.13
N SER A 145 1.82 -15.15 -8.09
CA SER A 145 2.80 -14.89 -7.03
C SER A 145 2.81 -13.42 -6.66
N VAL A 146 3.02 -13.10 -5.39
CA VAL A 146 3.31 -11.75 -4.93
C VAL A 146 4.79 -11.47 -5.10
N VAL A 147 5.11 -10.24 -5.54
CA VAL A 147 6.47 -9.71 -5.63
C VAL A 147 6.57 -8.41 -4.86
N ILE A 148 7.56 -8.36 -3.97
CA ILE A 148 7.95 -7.15 -3.25
C ILE A 148 9.43 -6.91 -3.54
N GLU A 149 9.76 -5.70 -4.03
CA GLU A 149 11.13 -5.28 -4.27
C GLU A 149 11.40 -3.92 -3.62
N PHE A 150 12.45 -3.88 -2.80
CA PHE A 150 12.85 -2.70 -2.05
C PHE A 150 14.37 -2.48 -2.15
N ASP A 151 14.75 -1.30 -2.62
CA ASP A 151 16.14 -0.83 -2.64
C ASP A 151 16.44 -0.12 -1.33
N ALA A 152 17.01 -0.85 -0.37
CA ALA A 152 17.26 -0.37 0.97
C ALA A 152 18.53 0.48 1.07
N GLN A 153 18.48 1.46 1.96
CA GLN A 153 19.60 2.33 2.33
C GLN A 153 19.67 2.43 3.86
N TRP A 154 20.85 2.12 4.41
CA TRP A 154 21.14 2.21 5.84
C TRP A 154 22.04 3.41 6.08
N VAL A 155 21.59 4.35 6.89
CA VAL A 155 22.19 5.69 6.99
C VAL A 155 22.50 6.03 8.44
N ALA A 156 23.63 6.68 8.68
CA ALA A 156 23.92 7.40 9.92
C ALA A 156 23.50 8.88 9.73
N PRO A 157 22.31 9.31 10.21
CA PRO A 157 21.76 10.62 9.88
C PRO A 157 22.58 11.78 10.45
N GLN A 158 23.15 11.62 11.65
CA GLN A 158 24.00 12.66 12.27
C GLN A 158 25.28 12.93 11.46
N GLN A 159 25.83 11.89 10.84
CA GLN A 159 27.02 11.97 9.99
C GLN A 159 26.68 12.25 8.52
N ARG A 160 25.39 12.26 8.16
CA ARG A 160 24.88 12.30 6.77
C ARG A 160 25.57 11.27 5.87
N ARG A 161 25.82 10.07 6.40
CA ARG A 161 26.62 9.04 5.74
C ARG A 161 25.79 7.81 5.42
N LEU A 162 25.80 7.40 4.15
CA LEU A 162 25.31 6.09 3.73
C LEU A 162 26.29 5.02 4.21
N LEU A 163 25.81 4.07 5.01
CA LEU A 163 26.61 3.01 5.61
C LEU A 163 26.57 1.75 4.75
N ALA A 164 25.38 1.42 4.23
CA ALA A 164 25.17 0.28 3.35
C ALA A 164 23.95 0.52 2.44
N SER A 165 23.92 -0.16 1.30
CA SER A 165 22.74 -0.24 0.44
C SER A 165 22.65 -1.63 -0.19
N GLN A 166 21.44 -2.16 -0.28
CA GLN A 166 21.19 -3.48 -0.85
C GLN A 166 19.76 -3.57 -1.39
N ARG A 167 19.60 -4.27 -2.53
CA ARG A 167 18.29 -4.62 -3.09
C ARG A 167 17.77 -5.89 -2.43
N PHE A 168 16.51 -5.86 -2.01
CA PHE A 168 15.77 -7.00 -1.53
C PHE A 168 14.62 -7.29 -2.47
N ARG A 169 14.48 -8.54 -2.90
CA ARG A 169 13.35 -9.01 -3.70
C ARG A 169 12.82 -10.30 -3.09
N VAL A 170 11.55 -10.28 -2.70
CA VAL A 170 10.83 -11.47 -2.22
C VAL A 170 9.73 -11.80 -3.20
N THR A 171 9.64 -13.08 -3.54
CA THR A 171 8.54 -13.65 -4.32
C THR A 171 7.85 -14.72 -3.47
N GLU A 172 6.53 -14.66 -3.39
CA GLU A 172 5.72 -15.61 -2.64
C GLU A 172 4.56 -16.12 -3.50
N PRO A 173 4.47 -17.42 -3.80
CA PRO A 173 3.33 -17.97 -4.54
C PRO A 173 2.04 -17.83 -3.73
N THR A 174 0.94 -17.56 -4.41
CA THR A 174 -0.38 -17.54 -3.77
C THR A 174 -0.94 -18.96 -3.67
N ALA A 175 -1.64 -19.26 -2.58
CA ALA A 175 -2.26 -20.58 -2.37
C ALA A 175 -3.40 -20.85 -3.38
N SER A 176 -4.07 -19.79 -3.85
CA SER A 176 -5.08 -19.84 -4.89
C SER A 176 -5.12 -18.51 -5.65
N LYS A 177 -6.01 -18.40 -6.64
CA LYS A 177 -6.24 -17.14 -7.38
C LYS A 177 -7.20 -16.18 -6.65
N GLU A 178 -7.77 -16.60 -5.52
CA GLU A 178 -8.68 -15.77 -4.74
C GLU A 178 -7.95 -14.59 -4.12
N LEU A 179 -8.63 -13.44 -4.05
CA LEU A 179 -8.01 -12.21 -3.55
C LEU A 179 -7.56 -12.33 -2.08
N SER A 180 -8.27 -13.10 -1.25
CA SER A 180 -7.83 -13.39 0.12
C SER A 180 -6.47 -14.10 0.15
N ALA A 181 -6.26 -15.11 -0.70
CA ALA A 181 -4.98 -15.81 -0.80
C ALA A 181 -3.86 -14.90 -1.33
N VAL A 182 -4.18 -13.92 -2.18
CA VAL A 182 -3.23 -12.88 -2.61
C VAL A 182 -2.82 -11.99 -1.43
N VAL A 183 -3.79 -11.55 -0.62
CA VAL A 183 -3.53 -10.73 0.59
C VAL A 183 -2.67 -11.49 1.60
N ASP A 184 -2.95 -12.78 1.80
CA ASP A 184 -2.16 -13.65 2.69
C ASP A 184 -0.71 -13.78 2.18
N ALA A 185 -0.52 -13.99 0.88
CA ALA A 185 0.80 -14.04 0.27
C ALA A 185 1.57 -12.70 0.39
N PHE A 186 0.88 -11.56 0.31
CA PHE A 186 1.48 -10.25 0.63
C PHE A 186 1.96 -10.18 2.08
N GLY A 187 1.17 -10.67 3.03
CA GLY A 187 1.57 -10.74 4.44
C GLY A 187 2.85 -11.57 4.64
N ILE A 188 2.90 -12.76 4.03
CA ILE A 188 4.07 -13.66 4.11
C ILE A 188 5.29 -13.03 3.45
N ALA A 189 5.15 -12.49 2.23
CA ALA A 189 6.24 -11.85 1.51
C ALA A 189 6.80 -10.65 2.28
N GLN A 190 5.93 -9.81 2.84
CA GLN A 190 6.31 -8.64 3.62
C GLN A 190 7.03 -9.05 4.90
N ALA A 191 6.51 -10.03 5.65
CA ALA A 191 7.15 -10.52 6.86
C ALA A 191 8.56 -11.07 6.57
N ARG A 192 8.73 -11.85 5.50
CA ARG A 192 10.03 -12.38 5.06
C ARG A 192 11.00 -11.25 4.69
N LEU A 193 10.54 -10.26 3.93
CA LEU A 193 11.35 -9.11 3.55
C LEU A 193 11.76 -8.28 4.78
N SER A 194 10.85 -8.04 5.73
CA SER A 194 11.14 -7.36 7.00
C SER A 194 12.23 -8.06 7.80
N GLN A 195 12.20 -9.40 7.86
CA GLN A 195 13.22 -10.20 8.53
C GLN A 195 14.57 -10.11 7.82
N GLN A 196 14.61 -10.20 6.49
CA GLN A 196 15.84 -10.06 5.71
C GLN A 196 16.49 -8.69 5.92
N LEU A 197 15.68 -7.62 5.90
CA LEU A 197 16.13 -6.26 6.18
C LEU A 197 16.68 -6.12 7.60
N LEU A 198 16.00 -6.71 8.59
CA LEU A 198 16.45 -6.67 9.98
C LEU A 198 17.82 -7.35 10.13
N GLN A 199 17.99 -8.56 9.58
CA GLN A 199 19.28 -9.27 9.65
C GLN A 199 20.39 -8.48 8.96
N TRP A 200 20.11 -7.91 7.79
CA TRP A 200 21.06 -7.08 7.07
C TRP A 200 21.45 -5.82 7.86
N ALA A 201 20.49 -5.13 8.47
CA ALA A 201 20.76 -3.94 9.27
C ALA A 201 21.61 -4.26 10.51
N LEU A 202 21.38 -5.40 11.16
CA LEU A 202 22.18 -5.85 12.30
C LEU A 202 23.61 -6.27 11.92
N ALA A 203 23.81 -6.71 10.68
CA ALA A 203 25.13 -7.04 10.13
C ALA A 203 25.84 -5.84 9.50
N SER A 204 25.12 -4.73 9.28
CA SER A 204 25.64 -3.51 8.66
C SER A 204 26.29 -2.60 9.71
N PRO A 205 27.32 -1.82 9.34
CA PRO A 205 28.04 -0.93 10.25
C PRO A 205 27.18 0.25 10.80
#